data_AF-A0A3M2DML3-F1
#
_entry.id   AF-A0A3M2DML3-F1
#
_cell.length_a   1.000
_cell.length_b   1.000
_cell.length_c   1.000
_cell.angle_alpha   90.00
_cell.angle_beta   90.00
_cell.angle_gamma   90.00
#
_symmetry.space_group_name_H-M   'P 1'
#
loop_
_entity.id
_entity.type
_entity.pdbx_description
1 polymer ?
#
loop_
_entity_poly.entity_id
_entity_poly.type
_entity_poly.pdbx_seq_one_letter_code
_entity_poly.pdbx_strand_id
1 'polypeptide(L)'
;MPADLLREHEYVRTLFDRLRAVLAAPDDCLPAARWQRLLDHELRALRSALARHFRHEEHGEYLKPVRHRRPTLAPKLADLQAQHAVFRSTVDELIAANAAGTPRAELRPRIEALLARLSAHEAAETELLQEALAVDLGGGD
;
A
#
# COMPACT_ATOMS: atom_id res chain seq x y z
N MET A 1 -11.74 4.54 -14.28
CA MET A 1 -10.55 4.91 -13.47
C MET A 1 -9.66 5.84 -14.29
N PRO A 2 -9.16 6.94 -13.74
CA PRO A 2 -8.22 7.84 -14.42
C PRO A 2 -6.86 7.15 -14.61
N ALA A 3 -6.20 7.42 -15.73
CA ALA A 3 -4.96 6.75 -16.12
C ALA A 3 -3.80 6.95 -15.12
N ASP A 4 -3.77 8.08 -14.41
CA ASP A 4 -2.72 8.38 -13.44
C ASP A 4 -2.87 7.56 -12.15
N LEU A 5 -4.10 7.27 -11.73
CA LEU A 5 -4.35 6.39 -10.58
C LEU A 5 -3.96 4.95 -10.89
N LEU A 6 -4.32 4.45 -12.08
CA LEU A 6 -3.91 3.11 -12.52
C LEU A 6 -2.37 2.96 -12.55
N ARG A 7 -1.66 3.95 -13.10
CA ARG A 7 -0.19 3.98 -13.11
C ARG A 7 0.40 3.98 -11.70
N GLU A 8 -0.24 4.66 -10.75
CA GLU A 8 0.23 4.71 -9.37
C GLU A 8 0.06 3.36 -8.66
N HIS A 9 -1.10 2.71 -8.82
CA HIS A 9 -1.33 1.36 -8.27
C HIS A 9 -0.38 0.32 -8.90
N GLU A 10 -0.12 0.40 -10.21
CA GLU A 10 0.87 -0.47 -10.88
C GLU A 10 2.29 -0.28 -10.32
N TYR A 11 2.65 0.98 -10.03
CA TYR A 11 3.93 1.29 -9.40
C TYR A 11 4.03 0.73 -7.98
N VAL A 12 2.97 0.87 -7.16
CA VAL A 12 2.91 0.29 -5.80
C VAL A 12 3.01 -1.24 -5.86
N ARG A 13 2.29 -1.89 -6.79
CA ARG A 13 2.38 -3.34 -7.00
C ARG A 13 3.79 -3.79 -7.38
N THR A 14 4.45 -3.05 -8.26
CA THR A 14 5.85 -3.32 -8.63
C THR A 14 6.77 -3.30 -7.41
N LEU A 15 6.55 -2.36 -6.48
CA LEU A 15 7.33 -2.30 -5.22
C LEU A 15 7.03 -3.48 -4.30
N PHE A 16 5.78 -3.96 -4.24
CA PHE A 16 5.44 -5.15 -3.48
C PHE A 16 6.18 -6.37 -4.02
N ASP A 17 6.23 -6.54 -5.33
CA ASP A 17 6.90 -7.68 -5.96
C ASP A 17 8.42 -7.63 -5.75
N ARG A 18 9.03 -6.44 -5.80
CA ARG A 18 10.45 -6.25 -5.45
C ARG A 18 10.72 -6.60 -3.99
N LEU A 19 9.89 -6.12 -3.06
CA LEU A 19 10.02 -6.48 -1.65
C LEU A 19 9.86 -7.98 -1.44
N ARG A 20 8.86 -8.63 -2.04
CA ARG A 20 8.68 -10.09 -1.99
C ARG A 20 9.91 -10.82 -2.50
N ALA A 21 10.52 -10.36 -3.59
CA ALA A 21 11.75 -10.96 -4.11
C ALA A 21 12.93 -10.85 -3.11
N VAL A 22 13.08 -9.70 -2.44
CA VAL A 22 14.08 -9.51 -1.36
C VAL A 22 13.80 -10.43 -0.17
N LEU A 23 12.54 -10.65 0.19
CA LEU A 23 12.16 -11.53 1.29
C LEU A 23 12.38 -13.01 0.97
N ALA A 24 12.08 -13.43 -0.25
CA ALA A 24 12.15 -14.81 -0.73
C ALA A 24 13.59 -15.33 -0.94
N ALA A 25 14.58 -14.44 -1.02
CA ALA A 25 15.99 -14.83 -1.12
C ALA A 25 16.39 -15.79 0.02
N PRO A 26 17.09 -16.91 -0.22
CA PRO A 26 17.61 -17.74 0.87
C PRO A 26 18.58 -16.96 1.79
N ASP A 27 18.74 -17.39 3.06
CA ASP A 27 19.60 -16.69 4.04
C ASP A 27 21.10 -16.77 3.72
N ASP A 28 21.48 -17.78 2.95
CA ASP A 28 22.84 -18.05 2.48
C ASP A 28 23.15 -17.39 1.13
N CYS A 29 22.15 -16.90 0.39
CA CYS A 29 22.39 -16.36 -0.95
C CYS A 29 22.94 -14.92 -0.95
N LEU A 30 22.77 -14.18 0.14
CA LEU A 30 23.23 -12.80 0.28
C LEU A 30 23.86 -12.56 1.66
N PRO A 31 25.03 -11.91 1.73
CA PRO A 31 25.57 -11.42 3.01
C PRO A 31 24.56 -10.50 3.71
N ALA A 32 24.45 -10.60 5.04
CA ALA A 32 23.47 -9.86 5.83
C ALA A 32 23.48 -8.34 5.52
N ALA A 33 24.67 -7.73 5.43
CA ALA A 33 24.84 -6.31 5.10
C ALA A 33 24.37 -5.93 3.68
N ARG A 34 24.38 -6.87 2.73
CA ARG A 34 23.84 -6.63 1.38
C ARG A 34 22.31 -6.74 1.40
N TRP A 35 21.77 -7.74 2.09
CA TRP A 35 20.33 -7.90 2.27
C TRP A 35 19.71 -6.68 2.98
N GLN A 36 20.31 -6.20 4.07
CA GLN A 36 19.85 -5.01 4.81
C GLN A 36 19.82 -3.75 3.94
N ARG A 37 20.83 -3.54 3.08
CA ARG A 37 20.88 -2.40 2.15
C ARG A 37 19.81 -2.47 1.07
N LEU A 38 19.57 -3.66 0.51
CA LEU A 38 18.49 -3.88 -0.46
C LEU A 38 17.13 -3.64 0.20
N LEU A 39 16.93 -4.18 1.41
CA LEU A 39 15.70 -3.97 2.15
C LEU A 39 15.46 -2.49 2.50
N ASP A 40 16.47 -1.77 2.97
CA ASP A 40 16.36 -0.33 3.27
C ASP A 40 15.97 0.48 2.02
N HIS A 41 16.59 0.17 0.87
CA HIS A 41 16.27 0.80 -0.41
C HIS A 41 14.79 0.60 -0.79
N GLU A 42 14.32 -0.64 -0.75
CA GLU A 42 12.94 -0.97 -1.15
C GLU A 42 11.91 -0.45 -0.14
N LEU A 43 12.18 -0.48 1.17
CA LEU A 43 11.28 0.09 2.19
C LEU A 43 11.15 1.61 2.05
N ARG A 44 12.24 2.32 1.75
CA ARG A 44 12.19 3.77 1.50
C ARG A 44 11.45 4.09 0.20
N ALA A 45 11.65 3.30 -0.84
CA ALA A 45 10.90 3.45 -2.09
C ALA A 45 9.39 3.24 -1.85
N LEU A 46 9.02 2.21 -1.07
CA LEU A 46 7.64 1.97 -0.64
C LEU A 46 7.08 3.15 0.16
N ARG A 47 7.81 3.65 1.16
CA ARG A 47 7.40 4.81 1.97
C ARG A 47 7.07 6.02 1.10
N SER A 48 7.95 6.36 0.17
CA SER A 48 7.75 7.50 -0.73
C SER A 48 6.57 7.28 -1.68
N ALA A 49 6.38 6.06 -2.18
CA ALA A 49 5.24 5.72 -3.03
C ALA A 49 3.90 5.85 -2.28
N LEU A 50 3.80 5.24 -1.09
CA LEU A 50 2.60 5.30 -0.26
C LEU A 50 2.28 6.73 0.18
N ALA A 51 3.28 7.54 0.53
CA ALA A 51 3.05 8.93 0.90
C ALA A 51 2.47 9.76 -0.25
N ARG A 52 2.91 9.50 -1.50
CA ARG A 52 2.33 10.13 -2.68
C ARG A 52 0.91 9.63 -2.94
N HIS A 53 0.73 8.32 -2.88
CA HIS A 53 -0.52 7.63 -3.14
C HIS A 53 -1.64 8.07 -2.19
N PHE A 54 -1.41 7.93 -0.89
CA PHE A 54 -2.37 8.35 0.13
C PHE A 54 -2.70 9.84 0.05
N ARG A 55 -1.74 10.70 -0.30
CA ARG A 55 -2.01 12.12 -0.52
C ARG A 55 -2.95 12.34 -1.71
N HIS A 56 -2.78 11.60 -2.81
CA HIS A 56 -3.68 11.67 -3.95
C HIS A 56 -5.09 11.16 -3.61
N GLU A 57 -5.22 10.21 -2.71
CA GLU A 57 -6.54 9.71 -2.30
C GLU A 57 -7.22 10.64 -1.29
N GLU A 58 -6.48 11.07 -0.27
CA GLU A 58 -6.96 11.93 0.81
C GLU A 58 -7.30 13.35 0.33
N HIS A 59 -6.55 13.89 -0.64
CA HIS A 59 -6.71 15.26 -1.12
C HIS A 59 -7.13 15.36 -2.58
N GLY A 60 -6.95 14.30 -3.35
CA GLY A 60 -7.40 14.28 -4.73
C GLY A 60 -8.91 14.18 -4.83
N GLU A 61 -9.37 14.50 -6.03
CA GLU A 61 -10.79 14.55 -6.40
C GLU A 61 -11.39 13.15 -6.58
N TYR A 62 -10.71 12.07 -6.17
CA TYR A 62 -11.18 10.70 -6.45
C TYR A 62 -12.16 10.17 -5.40
N LEU A 63 -11.91 10.45 -4.13
CA LEU A 63 -12.78 10.00 -3.05
C LEU A 63 -13.94 10.98 -2.76
N LYS A 64 -13.80 12.25 -3.17
CA LYS A 64 -14.85 13.27 -3.03
C LYS A 64 -16.15 12.95 -3.79
N PRO A 65 -16.14 12.54 -5.08
CA PRO A 65 -17.34 12.18 -5.82
C PRO A 65 -18.05 10.97 -5.22
N VAL A 66 -17.29 9.99 -4.70
CA VAL A 66 -17.86 8.81 -4.05
C VAL A 66 -18.62 9.22 -2.78
N ARG A 67 -18.02 10.08 -1.94
CA ARG A 67 -18.69 10.61 -0.73
C ARG A 67 -19.96 11.39 -1.05
N HIS A 68 -19.94 12.20 -2.12
CA HIS A 68 -21.10 13.00 -2.50
C HIS A 68 -22.20 12.19 -3.18
N ARG A 69 -21.86 11.23 -4.04
CA ARG A 69 -22.83 10.41 -4.80
C ARG A 69 -23.37 9.24 -3.98
N ARG A 70 -22.61 8.72 -3.02
CA ARG A 70 -22.95 7.52 -2.23
C ARG A 70 -22.57 7.70 -0.75
N PRO A 71 -23.35 8.48 0.03
CA PRO A 71 -23.08 8.71 1.45
C PRO A 71 -23.10 7.42 2.29
N THR A 72 -23.76 6.35 1.83
CA THR A 72 -23.76 5.03 2.47
C THR A 72 -22.38 4.36 2.48
N LEU A 73 -21.46 4.75 1.59
CA LEU A 73 -20.07 4.25 1.54
C LEU A 73 -19.09 5.08 2.38
N ALA A 74 -19.53 6.22 2.92
CA ALA A 74 -18.70 7.09 3.75
C ALA A 74 -18.03 6.39 4.95
N PRO A 75 -18.68 5.51 5.73
CA PRO A 75 -18.01 4.81 6.84
C PRO A 75 -16.88 3.90 6.35
N LYS A 76 -17.14 3.06 5.33
CA LYS A 76 -16.11 2.20 4.73
C LYS A 76 -14.90 3.00 4.23
N LEU A 77 -15.16 4.17 3.63
CA LEU A 77 -14.11 5.04 3.14
C LEU A 77 -13.29 5.68 4.27
N ALA A 78 -13.94 6.08 5.37
CA ALA A 78 -13.25 6.60 6.54
C ALA A 78 -12.34 5.52 7.17
N ASP A 79 -12.82 4.27 7.21
CA ASP A 79 -12.04 3.13 7.71
C ASP A 79 -10.81 2.85 6.85
N LEU A 80 -10.92 2.98 5.52
CA LEU A 80 -9.78 2.84 4.60
C LEU A 80 -8.75 3.96 4.82
N GLN A 81 -9.21 5.22 4.90
CA GLN A 81 -8.33 6.36 5.14
C GLN A 81 -7.60 6.27 6.50
N ALA A 82 -8.25 5.74 7.54
CA ALA A 82 -7.62 5.53 8.83
C ALA A 82 -6.44 4.55 8.77
N GLN A 83 -6.47 3.58 7.85
CA GLN A 83 -5.38 2.61 7.67
C GLN A 83 -4.10 3.25 7.14
N HIS A 84 -4.19 4.36 6.40
CA HIS A 84 -3.02 5.05 5.81
C HIS A 84 -2.01 5.50 6.87
N ALA A 85 -2.49 6.02 8.00
CA ALA A 85 -1.63 6.42 9.11
C ALA A 85 -0.89 5.21 9.71
N VAL A 86 -1.60 4.08 9.84
CA VAL A 86 -1.02 2.83 10.35
C VAL A 86 0.03 2.27 9.40
N PHE A 87 -0.21 2.30 8.08
CA PHE A 87 0.78 1.86 7.09
C PHE A 87 2.03 2.74 7.10
N ARG A 88 1.86 4.06 7.16
CA ARG A 88 2.99 5.01 7.29
C ARG A 88 3.85 4.71 8.52
N SER A 89 3.25 4.56 9.70
CA SER A 89 3.97 4.21 10.93
C SER A 89 4.68 2.85 10.81
N THR A 90 3.98 1.84 10.29
CA THR A 90 4.53 0.48 10.16
C THR A 90 5.77 0.45 9.26
N VAL A 91 5.76 1.19 8.13
CA VAL A 91 6.92 1.29 7.24
C VAL A 91 8.08 2.01 7.94
N ASP A 92 7.81 3.10 8.66
CA ASP A 92 8.84 3.85 9.40
C ASP A 92 9.49 3.01 10.50
N GLU A 93 8.69 2.20 11.22
CA GLU A 93 9.18 1.24 12.21
C GLU A 93 10.06 0.14 11.59
N LEU A 94 9.69 -0.37 10.42
CA LEU A 94 10.48 -1.39 9.72
C LEU A 94 11.81 -0.84 9.21
N ILE A 95 11.83 0.40 8.71
CA ILE A 95 13.06 1.10 8.32
C ILE A 95 13.96 1.27 9.54
N ALA A 96 13.41 1.73 10.67
CA ALA A 96 14.16 1.91 11.91
C ALA A 96 14.70 0.58 12.46
N ALA A 97 13.90 -0.48 12.45
CA ALA A 97 14.32 -1.82 12.89
C ALA A 97 15.44 -2.39 12.00
N ASN A 98 15.33 -2.24 10.67
CA ASN A 98 16.39 -2.64 9.76
C ASN A 98 17.70 -1.86 10.00
N ALA A 99 17.61 -0.55 10.24
CA ALA A 99 18.77 0.29 10.57
C ALA A 99 19.40 -0.07 11.92
N ALA A 100 18.59 -0.51 12.90
CA ALA A 100 19.05 -1.00 14.19
C ALA A 100 19.69 -2.41 14.13
N GLY A 101 19.70 -3.04 12.94
CA GLY A 101 20.28 -4.36 12.75
C GLY A 101 19.40 -5.50 13.23
N THR A 102 18.07 -5.30 13.31
CA THR A 102 17.13 -6.38 13.66
C THR A 102 17.36 -7.61 12.75
N PRO A 103 17.38 -8.83 13.31
CA PRO A 103 17.61 -10.04 12.53
C PRO A 103 16.61 -10.23 11.39
N ARG A 104 17.09 -10.80 10.28
CA ARG A 104 16.26 -11.11 9.11
C ARG A 104 15.04 -11.96 9.44
N ALA A 105 15.22 -12.96 10.31
CA ALA A 105 14.16 -13.86 10.75
C ALA A 105 13.01 -13.13 11.46
N GLU A 106 13.28 -11.99 12.10
CA GLU A 106 12.26 -11.17 12.77
C GLU A 106 11.63 -10.14 11.81
N LEU A 107 12.44 -9.58 10.90
CA LEU A 107 11.94 -8.59 9.93
C LEU A 107 11.04 -9.21 8.87
N ARG A 108 11.39 -10.40 8.35
CA ARG A 108 10.66 -11.06 7.25
C ARG A 108 9.15 -11.19 7.52
N PRO A 109 8.69 -11.83 8.61
CA PRO A 109 7.26 -12.00 8.86
C PRO A 109 6.54 -10.66 9.06
N ARG A 110 7.21 -9.65 9.63
CA ARG A 110 6.63 -8.31 9.81
C ARG A 110 6.40 -7.60 8.48
N ILE A 111 7.35 -7.72 7.55
CA ILE A 111 7.24 -7.14 6.20
C ILE A 111 6.19 -7.89 5.38
N GLU A 112 6.15 -9.24 5.46
CA GLU A 112 5.12 -10.04 4.80
C GLU A 112 3.71 -9.67 5.29
N ALA A 113 3.53 -9.49 6.61
CA ALA A 113 2.27 -9.07 7.18
C ALA A 113 1.86 -7.66 6.70
N LEU A 114 2.82 -6.71 6.60
CA LEU A 114 2.56 -5.40 6.03
C LEU A 114 2.10 -5.51 4.57
N LEU A 115 2.82 -6.27 3.74
CA LEU A 115 2.49 -6.44 2.32
C LEU A 115 1.12 -7.09 2.11
N ALA A 116 0.75 -8.06 2.95
CA ALA A 116 -0.56 -8.68 2.91
C ALA A 116 -1.67 -7.68 3.23
N ARG A 117 -1.49 -6.86 4.27
CA ARG A 117 -2.46 -5.83 4.67
C ARG A 117 -2.61 -4.73 3.62
N LEU A 118 -1.50 -4.27 3.04
CA LEU A 118 -1.53 -3.31 1.93
C LEU A 118 -2.23 -3.89 0.70
N SER A 119 -1.98 -5.16 0.35
CA SER A 119 -2.66 -5.81 -0.77
C SER A 119 -4.18 -5.92 -0.55
N ALA A 120 -4.61 -6.19 0.69
CA ALA A 120 -6.03 -6.23 1.04
C ALA A 120 -6.68 -4.83 1.01
N HIS A 121 -5.97 -3.79 1.44
CA HIS A 121 -6.40 -2.41 1.39
C HIS A 121 -6.68 -1.95 -0.05
N GLU A 122 -5.73 -2.18 -0.96
CA GLU A 122 -5.85 -1.87 -2.39
C GLU A 122 -7.04 -2.57 -3.07
N ALA A 123 -7.30 -3.83 -2.67
CA ALA A 123 -8.44 -4.59 -3.17
C ALA A 123 -9.77 -3.98 -2.69
N ALA A 124 -9.85 -3.60 -1.41
CA ALA A 124 -11.03 -2.96 -0.84
C ALA A 124 -11.31 -1.58 -1.45
N GLU A 125 -10.27 -0.79 -1.76
CA GLU A 125 -10.42 0.48 -2.47
C GLU A 125 -10.92 0.28 -3.89
N THR A 126 -10.36 -0.71 -4.61
CA THR A 126 -10.81 -1.06 -5.95
C THR A 126 -12.27 -1.48 -5.95
N GLU A 127 -12.69 -2.33 -5.00
CA GLU A 127 -14.07 -2.77 -4.85
C GLU A 127 -15.00 -1.60 -4.56
N LEU A 128 -14.61 -0.69 -3.66
CA LEU A 128 -15.41 0.48 -3.31
C LEU A 128 -15.57 1.44 -4.50
N LEU A 129 -14.51 1.65 -5.29
CA LEU A 129 -14.56 2.44 -6.52
C LEU A 129 -15.45 1.78 -7.59
N GLN A 130 -15.39 0.46 -7.71
CA GLN A 130 -16.27 -0.29 -8.61
C GLN A 130 -17.74 -0.20 -8.15
N GLU A 131 -18.03 -0.38 -6.86
CA GLU A 131 -19.37 -0.25 -6.28
C GLU A 131 -19.94 1.16 -6.54
N ALA A 132 -19.11 2.20 -6.35
CA ALA A 132 -19.51 3.58 -6.60
C ALA A 132 -19.85 3.86 -8.08
N LEU A 133 -19.13 3.22 -9.02
CA LEU A 133 -19.31 3.40 -10.46
C LEU A 133 -20.40 2.50 -11.06
N ALA A 134 -20.57 1.27 -10.57
CA ALA A 134 -21.51 0.30 -11.11
C ALA A 134 -22.96 0.75 -10.98
N VAL A 135 -23.30 1.45 -9.90
CA VAL A 135 -24.67 1.97 -9.71
C VAL A 135 -24.93 3.22 -10.56
N ASP A 136 -23.90 3.88 -11.11
CA ASP A 136 -24.07 4.99 -12.08
C ASP A 136 -24.53 4.47 -13.46
N LEU A 137 -24.31 3.17 -13.76
CA LEU A 137 -24.73 2.53 -15.02
C LEU A 137 -26.10 1.85 -14.94
N GLY A 138 -26.68 1.68 -13.74
CA GLY A 138 -27.95 0.98 -13.52
C GLY A 138 -29.20 1.86 -13.49
N GLY A 139 -29.08 3.15 -13.83
CA GLY A 139 -30.19 4.11 -13.85
C GLY A 139 -30.88 4.29 -15.21
N GLY A 140 -30.65 3.39 -16.16
CA GLY A 140 -31.35 3.38 -17.45
C GLY A 140 -32.66 2.59 -17.36
N ASP A 141 -33.76 3.34 -17.26
CA ASP A 141 -35.19 3.03 -17.46
C ASP A 141 -35.64 1.56 -17.48
#